data_AF-A0A920P0H3-F1
#
_entry.id   AF-A0A920P0H3-F1
#
_cell.length_a   1.000
_cell.length_b   1.000
_cell.length_c   1.000
_cell.angle_alpha   90.00
_cell.angle_beta   90.00
_cell.angle_gamma   90.00
#
_symmetry.space_group_name_H-M   'P 1'
#
loop_
_entity.id
_entity.type
_entity.pdbx_description
1 polymer ?
#
loop_
_entity_poly.entity_id
_entity_poly.type
_entity_poly.pdbx_seq_one_letter_code
_entity_poly.pdbx_strand_id
1 'polypeptide(L)'
;MDLNIVNNEEKFLAGKLEGYTLKGAENKFDDKGNPLPFPGCTIICNIPLDTHLSEQIISFQKSIENFNPENTYFYLPPSSFHMTLFDCCNLNTKNTNYWPSNIDLDMDYKDIAVELNKRIENYNFPEELNLKLKTFFGGYSIILEPFSEKDEKILRNCRDELSSFLKN
;
A
#
# COMPACT_ATOMS: atom_id res chain seq x y z
N MET A 1 -3.84 6.93 -1.08
CA MET A 1 -4.68 6.98 -2.30
C MET A 1 -4.94 8.45 -2.63
N ASP A 2 -4.97 8.81 -3.91
CA ASP A 2 -5.25 10.18 -4.35
C ASP A 2 -6.64 10.63 -3.88
N LEU A 3 -6.74 11.81 -3.26
CA LEU A 3 -8.01 12.35 -2.76
C LEU A 3 -9.03 12.57 -3.87
N ASN A 4 -8.59 12.87 -5.10
CA ASN A 4 -9.49 13.05 -6.22
C ASN A 4 -10.15 11.72 -6.64
N ILE A 5 -9.43 10.59 -6.54
CA ILE A 5 -10.00 9.24 -6.74
C ILE A 5 -11.04 8.96 -5.66
N VAL A 6 -10.68 9.17 -4.38
CA VAL A 6 -11.57 8.91 -3.25
C VAL A 6 -12.84 9.75 -3.33
N ASN A 7 -12.71 11.04 -3.68
CA ASN A 7 -13.85 11.97 -3.77
C ASN A 7 -14.72 11.74 -5.03
N ASN A 8 -14.25 10.95 -6.00
CA ASN A 8 -14.97 10.65 -7.24
C ASN A 8 -15.08 9.13 -7.47
N GLU A 9 -15.30 8.35 -6.41
CA GLU A 9 -15.32 6.88 -6.43
C GLU A 9 -16.16 6.32 -7.59
N GLU A 10 -17.43 6.71 -7.71
CA GLU A 10 -18.32 6.20 -8.76
C GLU A 10 -17.78 6.46 -10.17
N LYS A 11 -17.25 7.66 -10.42
CA LYS A 11 -16.66 8.01 -11.72
C LYS A 11 -15.39 7.23 -11.97
N PHE A 12 -14.55 7.06 -10.95
CA PHE A 12 -13.32 6.30 -11.04
C PHE A 12 -13.62 4.83 -11.35
N LEU A 13 -14.50 4.19 -10.58
CA LEU A 13 -14.92 2.79 -10.75
C LEU A 13 -15.66 2.54 -12.07
N ALA A 14 -16.33 3.55 -12.63
CA ALA A 14 -16.93 3.47 -13.96
C ALA A 14 -15.92 3.70 -15.10
N GLY A 15 -14.65 3.98 -14.81
CA GLY A 15 -13.63 4.30 -15.81
C GLY A 15 -13.85 5.65 -16.51
N LYS A 16 -14.55 6.58 -15.86
CA LYS A 16 -14.97 7.88 -16.40
C LYS A 16 -14.28 9.07 -15.76
N LEU A 17 -13.40 8.86 -14.78
CA LEU A 17 -12.64 9.93 -14.15
C LEU A 17 -11.46 10.34 -15.04
N GLU A 18 -11.53 11.53 -15.61
CA GLU A 18 -10.49 12.06 -16.51
C GLU A 18 -9.11 12.14 -15.82
N GLY A 19 -8.06 11.73 -16.53
CA GLY A 19 -6.70 11.66 -15.99
C GLY A 19 -6.39 10.41 -15.16
N TYR A 20 -7.37 9.55 -14.88
CA TYR A 20 -7.19 8.30 -14.14
C TYR A 20 -7.60 7.11 -14.99
N THR A 21 -6.81 6.04 -14.92
CA THR A 21 -7.14 4.80 -15.63
C THR A 21 -7.31 3.65 -14.65
N LEU A 22 -8.43 2.93 -14.78
CA LEU A 22 -8.63 1.62 -14.14
C LEU A 22 -7.84 0.48 -14.81
N LYS A 23 -7.13 0.77 -15.92
CA LYS A 23 -6.40 -0.28 -16.66
C LYS A 23 -5.41 -0.96 -15.73
N GLY A 24 -5.40 -2.30 -15.82
CA GLY A 24 -4.87 -3.24 -14.85
C GLY A 24 -3.52 -2.84 -14.25
N ALA A 25 -3.39 -3.09 -12.95
CA ALA A 25 -2.20 -2.87 -12.16
C ALA A 25 -0.96 -3.43 -12.86
N GLU A 26 -0.14 -2.55 -13.46
CA GLU A 26 1.30 -2.69 -13.76
C GLU A 26 1.88 -4.11 -13.93
N ASN A 27 1.17 -5.04 -14.59
CA ASN A 27 1.51 -6.47 -14.63
C ASN A 27 1.73 -7.12 -13.24
N LYS A 28 0.94 -6.76 -12.22
CA LYS A 28 1.02 -7.37 -10.85
C LYS A 28 0.32 -8.72 -10.74
N PHE A 29 -0.69 -8.95 -11.57
CA PHE A 29 -1.48 -10.17 -11.59
C PHE A 29 -1.74 -10.59 -13.03
N ASP A 30 -1.87 -11.90 -13.27
CA ASP A 30 -2.36 -12.42 -14.54
C ASP A 30 -3.90 -12.34 -14.63
N ASP A 31 -4.47 -12.69 -15.79
CA ASP A 31 -5.92 -12.69 -16.02
C ASP A 31 -6.69 -13.70 -15.15
N LYS A 32 -5.97 -14.55 -14.41
CA LYS A 32 -6.52 -15.53 -13.45
C LYS A 32 -6.31 -15.09 -12.00
N GLY A 33 -5.74 -13.90 -11.77
CA GLY A 33 -5.50 -13.37 -10.44
C GLY A 33 -4.27 -13.90 -9.73
N ASN A 34 -3.42 -14.66 -10.42
CA ASN A 34 -2.18 -15.13 -9.83
C ASN A 34 -1.19 -13.96 -9.75
N PRO A 35 -0.50 -13.76 -8.62
CA PRO A 35 0.51 -12.72 -8.51
C PRO A 35 1.67 -13.00 -9.48
N LEU A 36 2.06 -11.96 -10.22
CA LEU A 36 3.23 -11.95 -11.08
C LEU A 36 4.43 -11.36 -10.34
N PRO A 37 5.68 -11.65 -10.75
CA PRO A 37 6.86 -11.03 -10.15
C PRO A 37 6.80 -9.50 -10.20
N PHE A 38 6.68 -8.88 -9.02
CA PHE A 38 6.65 -7.43 -8.86
C PHE A 38 7.62 -6.99 -7.74
N PRO A 39 8.94 -7.23 -7.91
CA PRO A 39 9.94 -7.03 -6.87
C PRO A 39 10.10 -5.56 -6.48
N GLY A 40 10.14 -5.31 -5.17
CA GLY A 40 10.33 -4.00 -4.58
C GLY A 40 10.55 -4.07 -3.07
N CYS A 41 10.62 -2.89 -2.45
CA CYS A 41 10.81 -2.68 -1.03
C CYS A 41 9.75 -1.69 -0.52
N THR A 42 9.15 -2.00 0.62
CA THR A 42 8.16 -1.14 1.28
C THR A 42 8.25 -1.34 2.79
N ILE A 43 7.85 -0.31 3.53
CA ILE A 43 7.65 -0.38 4.98
C ILE A 43 6.16 -0.49 5.24
N ILE A 44 5.77 -1.54 5.96
CA ILE A 44 4.37 -1.90 6.18
C ILE A 44 4.07 -2.08 7.66
N CYS A 45 2.84 -1.79 8.05
CA CYS A 45 2.27 -2.19 9.32
C CYS A 45 1.39 -3.43 9.06
N ASN A 46 1.93 -4.61 9.39
CA ASN A 46 1.20 -5.87 9.24
C ASN A 46 0.00 -5.90 10.19
N ILE A 47 -1.11 -6.47 9.72
CA ILE A 47 -2.26 -6.80 10.57
C ILE A 47 -2.05 -8.24 11.06
N PRO A 48 -1.77 -8.47 12.35
CA PRO A 48 -1.56 -9.82 12.86
C PRO A 48 -2.82 -10.66 12.75
N LEU A 49 -2.64 -11.93 12.37
CA LEU A 49 -3.70 -12.93 12.39
C LEU A 49 -4.16 -13.22 13.83
N ASP A 50 -5.31 -13.86 13.96
CA ASP A 50 -5.91 -14.25 15.24
C ASP A 50 -6.18 -13.05 16.18
N THR A 51 -6.34 -11.87 15.59
CA THR A 51 -6.80 -10.66 16.28
C THR A 51 -8.24 -10.37 15.89
N HIS A 52 -8.99 -9.72 16.78
CA HIS A 52 -10.35 -9.28 16.47
C HIS A 52 -10.43 -8.45 15.17
N LEU A 53 -9.46 -7.57 14.94
CA LEU A 53 -9.38 -6.79 13.70
C LEU A 53 -9.22 -7.68 12.47
N SER A 54 -8.28 -8.62 12.49
CA SER A 54 -8.06 -9.54 11.37
C SER A 54 -9.31 -10.39 11.07
N GLU A 55 -10.00 -10.88 12.10
CA GLU A 55 -11.24 -11.65 11.96
C GLU A 55 -12.35 -10.83 11.29
N GLN A 56 -12.51 -9.55 11.68
CA GLN A 56 -13.49 -8.67 11.07
C GLN A 56 -13.17 -8.41 9.59
N ILE A 57 -11.91 -8.15 9.25
CA ILE A 57 -11.50 -7.93 7.85
C ILE A 57 -11.70 -9.20 7.01
N ILE A 58 -11.36 -10.37 7.54
CA ILE A 58 -11.57 -11.67 6.87
C ILE A 58 -13.06 -11.90 6.61
N SER A 59 -13.91 -11.65 7.61
CA SER A 59 -15.37 -11.78 7.48
C SER A 59 -15.93 -10.84 6.41
N PHE A 60 -15.44 -9.60 6.39
CA PHE A 60 -15.82 -8.61 5.39
C PHE A 60 -15.39 -9.02 3.97
N GLN A 61 -14.14 -9.47 3.79
CA GLN A 61 -13.64 -9.97 2.51
C GLN A 61 -14.50 -11.12 1.98
N LYS A 62 -14.86 -12.09 2.84
CA LYS A 62 -15.76 -13.21 2.48
C LYS A 62 -17.15 -12.72 2.06
N SER A 63 -17.66 -11.68 2.71
CA SER A 63 -18.96 -11.10 2.36
C SER A 63 -18.92 -10.45 0.97
N ILE A 64 -17.81 -9.76 0.65
CA ILE A 64 -17.58 -9.18 -0.67
C ILE A 64 -17.40 -10.28 -1.73
N GLU A 65 -16.64 -11.32 -1.43
CA GLU A 65 -16.42 -12.47 -2.33
C GLU A 65 -17.74 -13.16 -2.71
N ASN A 66 -18.64 -13.35 -1.73
CA ASN A 66 -19.96 -13.93 -1.96
C ASN A 66 -20.93 -12.99 -2.68
N PHE A 67 -20.74 -11.68 -2.56
CA PHE A 67 -21.62 -10.67 -3.16
C PHE A 67 -21.29 -10.43 -4.64
N ASN A 68 -20.00 -10.42 -4.99
CA ASN A 68 -19.58 -10.07 -6.35
C ASN A 68 -19.74 -11.21 -7.35
N PRO A 69 -19.97 -10.90 -8.63
CA PRO A 69 -19.87 -11.90 -9.69
C PRO A 69 -18.49 -12.55 -9.75
N GLU A 70 -18.43 -13.80 -10.21
CA GLU A 70 -17.17 -14.51 -10.42
C GLU A 70 -16.21 -13.70 -11.30
N ASN A 71 -14.90 -13.80 -11.01
CA ASN A 71 -13.82 -13.12 -11.73
C ASN A 71 -13.90 -11.57 -11.72
N THR A 72 -14.67 -10.95 -10.82
CA THR A 72 -14.67 -9.48 -10.65
C THR A 72 -13.45 -9.01 -9.86
N TYR A 73 -13.06 -9.76 -8.83
CA TYR A 73 -11.93 -9.46 -7.95
C TYR A 73 -11.09 -10.69 -7.70
N PHE A 74 -9.81 -10.47 -7.45
CA PHE A 74 -8.91 -11.48 -6.90
C PHE A 74 -8.49 -11.05 -5.49
N TYR A 75 -8.73 -11.94 -4.53
CA TYR A 75 -8.63 -11.65 -3.11
C TYR A 75 -7.28 -12.12 -2.56
N LEU A 76 -6.55 -11.20 -1.93
CA LEU A 76 -5.27 -11.52 -1.29
C LEU A 76 -5.47 -12.34 -0.01
N PRO A 77 -4.51 -13.23 0.35
CA PRO A 77 -4.62 -14.02 1.56
C PRO A 77 -4.58 -13.13 2.82
N PRO A 78 -5.28 -13.51 3.91
CA PRO A 78 -5.28 -12.73 5.14
C PRO A 78 -3.89 -12.48 5.73
N SER A 79 -2.95 -13.41 5.52
CA SER A 79 -1.56 -13.29 5.97
C SER A 79 -0.79 -12.14 5.31
N SER A 80 -1.31 -11.55 4.22
CA SER A 80 -0.72 -10.39 3.56
C SER A 80 -1.43 -9.08 3.90
N PHE A 81 -2.40 -9.05 4.80
CA PHE A 81 -3.06 -7.81 5.17
C PHE A 81 -2.13 -6.86 5.89
N HIS A 82 -2.02 -5.64 5.36
CA HIS A 82 -1.16 -4.60 5.91
C HIS A 82 -1.67 -3.21 5.52
N MET A 83 -1.23 -2.22 6.28
CA MET A 83 -1.19 -0.84 5.81
C MET A 83 0.22 -0.53 5.31
N THR A 84 0.35 0.05 4.12
CA THR A 84 1.63 0.60 3.67
C THR A 84 1.95 1.88 4.44
N LEU A 85 3.01 1.86 5.25
CA LEU A 85 3.50 3.05 5.94
C LEU A 85 4.36 3.91 5.02
N PHE A 86 5.21 3.30 4.19
CA PHE A 86 6.03 4.00 3.22
C PHE A 86 6.34 3.11 2.02
N ASP A 87 6.14 3.65 0.81
CA ASP A 87 6.51 2.97 -0.43
C ASP A 87 7.91 3.41 -0.82
N CYS A 88 8.87 2.49 -0.82
CA CYS A 88 10.27 2.86 -0.99
C CYS A 88 10.65 3.03 -2.46
N CYS A 89 10.25 2.12 -3.36
CA CYS A 89 11.22 1.31 -4.11
C CYS A 89 10.57 0.17 -4.92
N ASN A 90 10.38 0.27 -6.24
CA ASN A 90 10.03 -0.87 -7.08
C ASN A 90 10.87 -0.90 -8.36
N LEU A 91 11.21 -2.08 -8.89
CA LEU A 91 11.98 -2.16 -10.15
C LEU A 91 11.27 -1.47 -11.34
N ASN A 92 9.95 -1.36 -11.31
CA ASN A 92 9.17 -0.64 -12.32
C ASN A 92 9.21 0.89 -12.17
N THR A 93 9.72 1.41 -11.05
CA THR A 93 9.91 2.85 -10.83
C THR A 93 11.32 3.32 -11.17
N LYS A 94 12.19 2.45 -11.72
CA LYS A 94 13.50 2.84 -12.28
C LYS A 94 13.34 4.03 -13.23
N ASN A 95 14.29 4.97 -13.16
CA ASN A 95 14.30 6.21 -13.96
C ASN A 95 13.14 7.19 -13.69
N THR A 96 12.38 6.99 -12.61
CA THR A 96 11.36 7.95 -12.16
C THR A 96 11.83 8.69 -10.90
N ASN A 97 11.12 9.74 -10.52
CA ASN A 97 11.35 10.46 -9.26
C ASN A 97 11.05 9.62 -7.99
N TYR A 98 10.54 8.41 -8.16
CA TYR A 98 10.30 7.46 -7.06
C TYR A 98 11.47 6.48 -6.87
N TRP A 99 12.47 6.48 -7.74
CA TRP A 99 13.71 5.72 -7.53
C TRP A 99 14.67 6.51 -6.65
N PRO A 100 15.32 5.89 -5.63
CA PRO A 100 16.31 6.56 -4.81
C PRO A 100 17.51 7.01 -5.64
N SER A 101 17.95 8.26 -5.47
CA SER A 101 18.95 8.87 -6.37
C SER A 101 20.34 8.23 -6.29
N ASN A 102 20.71 7.66 -5.13
CA ASN A 102 22.01 7.02 -4.90
C ASN A 102 21.95 5.48 -4.90
N ILE A 103 20.91 4.87 -5.49
CA ILE A 103 20.83 3.42 -5.69
C ILE A 103 21.07 3.11 -7.17
N ASP A 104 22.05 2.24 -7.42
CA ASP A 104 22.36 1.75 -8.78
C ASP A 104 21.12 1.10 -9.40
N LEU A 105 20.80 1.50 -10.63
CA LEU A 105 19.67 1.00 -11.39
C LEU A 105 19.80 -0.50 -11.70
N ASP A 106 21.01 -1.06 -11.72
CA ASP A 106 21.25 -2.47 -12.01
C ASP A 106 21.38 -3.34 -10.75
N MET A 107 21.27 -2.75 -9.56
CA MET A 107 21.34 -3.46 -8.28
C MET A 107 20.17 -4.46 -8.13
N ASP A 108 20.45 -5.65 -7.58
CA ASP A 108 19.41 -6.64 -7.26
C ASP A 108 18.49 -6.09 -6.15
N TYR A 109 17.19 -6.36 -6.26
CA TYR A 109 16.20 -5.82 -5.34
C TYR A 109 16.42 -6.25 -3.88
N LYS A 110 17.07 -7.39 -3.63
CA LYS A 110 17.42 -7.82 -2.27
C LYS A 110 18.54 -6.97 -1.70
N ASP A 111 19.53 -6.64 -2.52
CA ASP A 111 20.64 -5.77 -2.12
C ASP A 111 20.15 -4.34 -1.90
N ILE A 112 19.22 -3.87 -2.74
CA ILE A 112 18.52 -2.59 -2.51
C ILE A 112 17.81 -2.60 -1.15
N ALA A 113 17.08 -3.66 -0.81
CA ALA A 113 16.40 -3.76 0.48
C ALA A 113 17.39 -3.72 1.66
N VAL A 114 18.54 -4.39 1.54
CA VAL A 114 19.61 -4.33 2.55
C VAL A 114 20.15 -2.91 2.69
N GLU A 115 20.42 -2.22 1.59
CA GLU A 115 20.96 -0.86 1.61
C GLU A 115 19.96 0.14 2.21
N LEU A 116 18.70 0.08 1.80
CA LEU A 116 17.64 0.91 2.37
C LEU A 116 17.43 0.65 3.86
N ASN A 117 17.54 -0.61 4.29
CA ASN A 117 17.43 -0.96 5.71
C ASN A 117 18.57 -0.35 6.55
N LYS A 118 19.81 -0.31 6.04
CA LYS A 118 20.93 0.37 6.75
C LYS A 118 20.66 1.85 6.99
N ARG A 119 20.02 2.54 6.04
CA ARG A 119 19.73 3.99 6.15
C ARG A 119 18.81 4.33 7.32
N ILE A 120 18.00 3.36 7.76
CA ILE A 120 17.03 3.51 8.84
C ILE A 120 17.35 2.63 10.05
N GLU A 121 18.54 2.03 10.13
CA GLU A 121 18.87 1.07 11.19
C GLU A 121 18.82 1.70 12.60
N ASN A 122 19.12 3.00 12.69
CA ASN A 122 19.09 3.78 13.92
C ASN A 122 17.85 4.67 14.02
N TYR A 123 16.90 4.53 13.10
CA TYR A 123 15.66 5.30 13.12
C TYR A 123 14.69 4.71 14.14
N ASN A 124 14.21 5.56 15.04
CA ASN A 124 13.20 5.17 16.01
C ASN A 124 11.82 5.43 15.42
N PHE A 125 11.14 4.35 15.03
CA PHE A 125 9.74 4.44 14.62
C PHE A 125 8.86 4.92 15.78
N PRO A 126 7.73 5.59 15.49
CA PRO A 126 6.72 5.86 16.50
C PRO A 126 6.29 4.58 17.22
N GLU A 127 6.11 4.65 18.53
CA GLU A 127 5.66 3.50 19.34
C GLU A 127 4.28 3.00 18.89
N GLU A 128 3.41 3.93 18.48
CA GLU A 128 2.06 3.63 18.01
C GLU A 128 1.65 4.56 16.87
N LEU A 129 0.79 4.04 16.01
CA LEU A 129 0.09 4.79 14.96
C LEU A 129 -1.40 4.51 15.09
N ASN A 130 -2.15 5.44 15.68
CA ASN A 130 -3.59 5.26 15.85
C ASN A 130 -4.36 5.77 14.63
N LEU A 131 -5.12 4.87 14.03
CA LEU A 131 -5.91 5.14 12.83
C LEU A 131 -7.34 4.70 13.08
N LYS A 132 -8.26 5.27 12.31
CA LYS A 132 -9.65 4.84 12.25
C LYS A 132 -10.07 4.57 10.82
N LEU A 133 -11.04 3.69 10.68
CA LEU A 133 -11.73 3.46 9.42
C LEU A 133 -12.40 4.75 8.96
N LYS A 134 -12.06 5.21 7.76
CA LYS A 134 -12.76 6.30 7.09
C LYS A 134 -13.88 5.76 6.21
N THR A 135 -13.55 4.85 5.31
CA THR A 135 -14.51 4.21 4.40
C THR A 135 -13.91 2.95 3.77
N PHE A 136 -14.76 2.13 3.18
CA PHE A 136 -14.36 1.14 2.18
C PHE A 136 -14.39 1.79 0.80
N PHE A 137 -13.49 1.38 -0.09
CA PHE A 137 -13.40 1.92 -1.44
C PHE A 137 -13.33 0.78 -2.46
N GLY A 138 -14.27 0.78 -3.40
CA GLY A 138 -14.29 -0.11 -4.55
C GLY A 138 -14.33 -1.61 -4.26
N GLY A 139 -14.56 -2.03 -3.01
CA GLY A 139 -14.54 -3.45 -2.60
C GLY A 139 -13.14 -4.08 -2.48
N TYR A 140 -12.07 -3.31 -2.65
CA TYR A 140 -10.68 -3.81 -2.58
C TYR A 140 -9.76 -2.96 -1.70
N SER A 141 -10.27 -1.90 -1.07
CA SER A 141 -9.48 -1.01 -0.23
C SER A 141 -10.23 -0.60 1.02
N ILE A 142 -9.48 -0.54 2.13
CA ILE A 142 -9.91 0.06 3.39
C ILE A 142 -9.17 1.39 3.49
N ILE A 143 -9.91 2.50 3.46
CA ILE A 143 -9.34 3.83 3.62
C ILE A 143 -9.30 4.15 5.11
N LEU A 144 -8.10 4.40 5.60
CA LEU A 144 -7.85 4.81 6.98
C LEU A 144 -7.56 6.30 7.02
N GLU A 145 -7.89 6.93 8.14
CA GLU A 145 -7.42 8.27 8.48
C GLU A 145 -6.87 8.29 9.91
N PRO A 146 -6.00 9.25 10.25
CA PRO A 146 -5.52 9.41 11.62
C PRO A 146 -6.66 9.55 12.61
N PHE A 147 -6.52 8.92 13.77
CA PHE A 147 -7.55 8.96 14.81
C PHE A 147 -7.75 10.38 15.36
N SER A 148 -6.66 11.13 15.55
CA SER A 148 -6.63 12.52 16.01
C SER A 148 -5.61 13.38 15.26
N GLU A 149 -5.62 14.70 15.49
CA GLU A 149 -4.59 15.61 14.99
C GLU A 149 -3.18 15.27 15.49
N LYS A 150 -3.06 14.66 16.68
CA LYS A 150 -1.78 14.19 17.21
C LYS A 150 -1.26 13.03 16.37
N ASP A 151 -2.11 12.03 16.11
CA ASP A 151 -1.75 10.85 15.31
C ASP A 151 -1.42 11.25 13.87
N GLU A 152 -2.10 12.27 13.37
CA GLU A 152 -1.88 12.83 12.05
C GLU A 152 -0.48 13.45 11.92
N LYS A 153 -0.04 14.22 12.93
CA LYS A 153 1.33 14.74 13.01
C LYS A 153 2.36 13.62 13.15
N ILE A 154 2.09 12.60 13.96
CA ILE A 154 3.00 11.46 14.13
C ILE A 154 3.19 10.73 12.79
N LEU A 155 2.10 10.38 12.11
CA LEU A 155 2.13 9.67 10.83
C LEU A 155 2.85 10.50 9.76
N ARG A 156 2.56 11.80 9.66
CA ARG A 156 3.24 12.66 8.68
C ARG A 156 4.73 12.78 8.99
N ASN A 157 5.10 13.13 10.22
CA ASN A 157 6.52 13.30 10.58
C ASN A 157 7.30 12.02 10.30
N CYS A 158 6.76 10.85 10.66
CA CYS A 158 7.38 9.58 10.36
C CYS A 158 7.61 9.39 8.85
N ARG A 159 6.60 9.67 8.02
CA ARG A 159 6.71 9.55 6.55
C ARG A 159 7.68 10.57 5.94
N ASP A 160 7.73 11.78 6.46
CA ASP A 160 8.64 12.83 5.98
C ASP A 160 10.10 12.49 6.32
N GLU A 161 10.34 12.01 7.55
CA GLU A 161 11.64 11.51 8.00
C GLU A 161 12.11 10.31 7.16
N LEU A 162 11.25 9.30 6.98
CA LEU A 162 11.52 8.17 6.08
C LEU A 162 11.83 8.64 4.66
N SER A 163 11.10 9.63 4.13
CA SER A 163 11.39 10.18 2.81
C SER A 163 12.77 10.82 2.74
N SER A 164 13.23 11.47 3.81
CA SER A 164 14.55 12.09 3.86
C SER A 164 15.69 11.07 3.90
N PHE A 165 15.49 9.93 4.57
CA PHE A 165 16.46 8.84 4.67
C PHE A 165 16.49 7.95 3.43
N LEU A 166 15.33 7.70 2.81
CA LEU A 166 15.20 6.64 1.80
C LEU A 166 15.26 7.10 0.35
N LYS A 167 14.98 8.39 0.06
CA LYS A 167 15.00 8.90 -1.32
C LYS A 167 16.37 9.45 -1.76
N ASN A 168 17.21 9.83 -0.80
CA ASN A 168 18.56 10.36 -1.03
C ASN A 168 19.55 9.21 -0.88
#